data_AF-A0A352ED80-F1
#
_entry.id   AF-A0A352ED80-F1
#
_cell.length_a   1.000
_cell.length_b   1.000
_cell.length_c   1.000
_cell.angle_alpha   90.00
_cell.angle_beta   90.00
_cell.angle_gamma   90.00
#
_symmetry.space_group_name_H-M   'P 1'
#
loop_
_entity.id
_entity.type
_entity.pdbx_description
1 polymer ?
#
loop_
_entity_poly.entity_id
_entity_poly.type
_entity_poly.pdbx_seq_one_letter_code
_entity_poly.pdbx_strand_id
1 'polypeptide(L)'
;EVTEKALSQADDKQLIGRLYDHYFEVNAGIGVHKSPQLYGAFPTDAYSHTPGGKGAQQPGMTGQVKEDVLSRFGELGVKVRHGAVEFNPEILRTEEFLTTKEVFNYINLAKEKSRIDLAAGSLGFTYCQVPVIYQKASESAIKVFLTDGSVSSFEGKSLDVKTSQMLFNRAGEIEKLVISVVRP
;
A
#
# COMPACT_ATOMS: atom_id res chain seq x y z
N GLU A 1 -6.33 -12.90 1.03
CA GLU A 1 -6.25 -14.36 1.30
C GLU A 1 -6.70 -15.24 0.13
N VAL A 2 -8.01 -15.30 -0.23
CA VAL A 2 -8.48 -16.21 -1.30
C VAL A 2 -7.77 -15.96 -2.64
N THR A 3 -7.66 -14.70 -3.05
CA THR A 3 -6.95 -14.34 -4.29
C THR A 3 -5.46 -14.65 -4.22
N GLU A 4 -4.83 -14.49 -3.05
CA GLU A 4 -3.42 -14.84 -2.86
C GLU A 4 -3.17 -16.34 -2.93
N LYS A 5 -4.11 -17.14 -2.42
CA LYS A 5 -4.08 -18.58 -2.57
C LYS A 5 -4.25 -18.97 -4.04
N ALA A 6 -5.17 -18.34 -4.76
CA ALA A 6 -5.33 -18.55 -6.20
C ALA A 6 -4.04 -18.23 -6.96
N LEU A 7 -3.42 -17.06 -6.69
CA LEU A 7 -2.14 -16.64 -7.29
C LEU A 7 -0.99 -17.61 -7.04
N SER A 8 -0.98 -18.30 -5.89
CA SER A 8 0.09 -19.25 -5.54
C SER A 8 -0.17 -20.70 -6.00
N GLN A 9 -1.41 -21.04 -6.37
CA GLN A 9 -1.81 -22.41 -6.68
C GLN A 9 -2.20 -22.64 -8.14
N ALA A 10 -2.61 -21.60 -8.88
CA ALA A 10 -3.05 -21.74 -10.26
C ALA A 10 -2.80 -20.46 -11.07
N ASP A 11 -2.26 -20.62 -12.29
CA ASP A 11 -2.19 -19.57 -13.31
C ASP A 11 -3.55 -19.37 -14.04
N ASP A 12 -4.67 -19.58 -13.37
CA ASP A 12 -6.00 -19.29 -13.92
C ASP A 12 -6.28 -17.78 -13.81
N LYS A 13 -5.83 -17.06 -14.83
CA LYS A 13 -6.02 -15.61 -14.94
C LYS A 13 -7.49 -15.19 -14.93
N GLN A 14 -8.41 -16.05 -15.42
CA GLN A 14 -9.84 -15.73 -15.43
C GLN A 14 -10.42 -15.81 -14.02
N LEU A 15 -10.05 -16.84 -13.25
CA LEU A 15 -10.42 -16.95 -11.84
C LEU A 15 -9.87 -15.78 -11.02
N ILE A 16 -8.58 -15.45 -11.18
CA ILE A 16 -7.93 -14.34 -10.47
C ILE A 16 -8.63 -13.02 -10.79
N GLY A 17 -8.90 -12.75 -12.07
CA GLY A 17 -9.63 -11.55 -12.50
C GLY A 17 -10.99 -11.41 -11.81
N ARG A 18 -11.78 -12.49 -11.78
CA ARG A 18 -13.10 -12.48 -11.11
C ARG A 18 -13.00 -12.29 -9.60
N LEU A 19 -11.95 -12.79 -8.97
CA LEU A 19 -11.69 -12.55 -7.54
C LEU A 19 -11.33 -11.09 -7.27
N TYR A 20 -10.58 -10.44 -8.17
CA TYR A 20 -10.32 -9.00 -8.11
C TYR A 20 -11.59 -8.18 -8.36
N ASP A 21 -12.45 -8.56 -9.30
CA ASP A 21 -13.73 -7.88 -9.54
C ASP A 21 -14.58 -7.86 -8.26
N HIS A 22 -14.73 -8.99 -7.59
CA HIS A 22 -15.43 -9.07 -6.31
C HIS A 22 -14.76 -8.23 -5.22
N TYR A 23 -13.43 -8.24 -5.15
CA TYR A 23 -12.69 -7.41 -4.19
C TYR A 23 -12.99 -5.92 -4.39
N PHE A 24 -12.90 -5.44 -5.63
CA PHE A 24 -13.12 -4.03 -5.94
C PHE A 24 -14.59 -3.61 -5.83
N GLU A 25 -15.53 -4.51 -6.11
CA GLU A 25 -16.96 -4.27 -5.87
C GLU A 25 -17.24 -4.10 -4.37
N VAL A 26 -16.69 -4.98 -3.53
CA VAL A 26 -16.81 -4.86 -2.06
C VAL A 26 -16.15 -3.57 -1.55
N ASN A 27 -14.94 -3.25 -2.03
CA ASN A 27 -14.24 -2.02 -1.67
C ASN A 27 -15.03 -0.76 -2.08
N ALA A 28 -15.61 -0.74 -3.28
CA ALA A 28 -16.51 0.34 -3.71
C ALA A 28 -17.77 0.42 -2.83
N GLY A 29 -18.24 -0.73 -2.34
CA GLY A 29 -19.33 -0.84 -1.36
C GLY A 29 -19.05 -0.12 -0.04
N ILE A 30 -17.80 -0.16 0.46
CA ILE A 30 -17.36 0.57 1.68
C ILE A 30 -17.63 2.07 1.55
N GLY A 31 -17.41 2.62 0.35
CA GLY A 31 -18.08 3.86 -0.06
C GLY A 31 -17.26 5.14 0.06
N VAL A 32 -15.92 5.07 0.15
CA VAL A 32 -15.03 6.25 0.13
C VAL A 32 -15.28 7.16 -1.08
N HIS A 33 -15.74 6.58 -2.21
CA HIS A 33 -16.05 7.32 -3.44
C HIS A 33 -17.55 7.62 -3.63
N LYS A 34 -18.42 7.33 -2.64
CA LYS A 34 -19.84 7.72 -2.71
C LYS A 34 -19.97 9.23 -2.51
N SER A 35 -21.04 9.80 -3.04
CA SER A 35 -21.37 11.20 -2.72
C SER A 35 -21.69 11.33 -1.22
N PRO A 36 -21.39 12.49 -0.58
CA PRO A 36 -21.76 12.71 0.82
C PRO A 36 -23.25 12.51 1.09
N GLN A 37 -24.11 12.81 0.12
CA GLN A 37 -25.56 12.58 0.22
C GLN A 37 -25.91 11.10 0.29
N LEU A 38 -25.28 10.26 -0.54
CA LEU A 38 -25.52 8.80 -0.54
C LEU A 38 -24.87 8.13 0.67
N TYR A 39 -23.67 8.57 1.06
CA TYR A 39 -22.98 8.08 2.25
C TYR A 39 -23.69 8.52 3.54
N GLY A 40 -24.22 9.75 3.53
CA GLY A 40 -24.90 10.40 4.64
C GLY A 40 -23.97 11.05 5.66
N ALA A 41 -22.69 11.23 5.31
CA ALA A 41 -21.65 11.89 6.09
C ALA A 41 -20.43 12.19 5.20
N PHE A 42 -19.30 12.56 5.79
CA PHE A 42 -18.01 12.61 5.08
C PHE A 42 -17.54 11.19 4.76
N PRO A 43 -17.40 10.80 3.47
CA PRO A 43 -17.08 9.41 3.09
C PRO A 43 -15.69 8.92 3.51
N THR A 44 -14.82 9.84 3.93
CA THR A 44 -13.47 9.55 4.44
C THR A 44 -13.47 9.16 5.92
N ASP A 45 -14.56 9.40 6.63
CA ASP A 45 -14.70 9.07 8.04
C ASP A 45 -15.36 7.69 8.17
N ALA A 46 -14.85 6.83 9.05
CA ALA A 46 -15.42 5.52 9.28
C ALA A 46 -16.65 5.59 10.21
N TYR A 47 -17.63 4.73 9.95
CA TYR A 47 -18.89 4.63 10.71
C TYR A 47 -19.24 3.17 10.95
N SER A 48 -19.96 2.87 12.04
CA SER A 48 -20.20 1.47 12.44
C SER A 48 -21.29 0.77 11.62
N HIS A 49 -22.32 1.49 11.17
CA HIS A 49 -23.40 0.90 10.36
C HIS A 49 -24.18 1.95 9.54
N THR A 50 -24.89 1.49 8.51
CA THR A 50 -25.81 2.30 7.68
C THR A 50 -27.16 1.57 7.59
N PRO A 51 -28.20 2.01 8.34
CA PRO A 51 -29.50 1.33 8.34
C PRO A 51 -30.31 1.71 7.09
N GLY A 52 -31.28 0.88 6.70
CA GLY A 52 -31.98 1.02 5.40
C GLY A 52 -32.72 2.34 5.14
N GLY A 53 -32.97 3.16 6.16
CA GLY A 53 -33.65 4.47 6.03
C GLY A 53 -32.80 5.69 6.39
N LYS A 54 -31.50 5.53 6.66
CA LYS A 54 -30.60 6.65 7.04
C LYS A 54 -29.21 6.48 6.42
N GLY A 55 -28.44 7.56 6.48
CA GLY A 55 -27.00 7.56 6.20
C GLY A 55 -26.16 6.89 7.30
N ALA A 56 -24.84 6.95 7.15
CA ALA A 56 -23.86 6.38 8.07
C ALA A 56 -24.05 6.82 9.54
N GLN A 57 -23.93 5.88 10.49
CA GLN A 57 -24.18 6.07 11.93
C GLN A 57 -23.00 5.59 12.79
N GLN A 58 -22.84 6.18 13.98
CA GLN A 58 -21.77 5.90 14.96
C GLN A 58 -20.34 6.14 14.41
N PRO A 59 -19.86 7.39 14.40
CA PRO A 59 -18.57 7.76 13.82
C PRO A 59 -17.37 7.23 14.62
N GLY A 60 -16.27 7.02 13.90
CA GLY A 60 -14.92 6.96 14.45
C GLY A 60 -14.45 5.56 14.81
N MET A 61 -14.53 5.20 16.09
CA MET A 61 -13.80 4.06 16.68
C MET A 61 -14.45 2.70 16.42
N THR A 62 -14.75 2.40 15.15
CA THR A 62 -15.22 1.08 14.68
C THR A 62 -14.04 0.15 14.38
N GLY A 63 -14.20 -1.16 14.60
CA GLY A 63 -13.20 -2.17 14.25
C GLY A 63 -12.89 -2.25 12.74
N GLN A 64 -13.76 -1.68 11.89
CA GLN A 64 -13.57 -1.61 10.44
C GLN A 64 -12.21 -1.00 10.06
N VAL A 65 -11.75 0.04 10.77
CA VAL A 65 -10.50 0.75 10.42
C VAL A 65 -9.27 -0.16 10.45
N LYS A 66 -9.26 -1.17 11.33
CA LYS A 66 -8.16 -2.15 11.40
C LYS A 66 -8.16 -3.02 10.15
N GLU A 67 -9.32 -3.46 9.68
CA GLU A 67 -9.42 -4.33 8.51
C GLU A 67 -9.08 -3.57 7.23
N ASP A 68 -9.49 -2.31 7.12
CA ASP A 68 -9.18 -1.45 5.98
C ASP A 68 -7.67 -1.14 5.90
N VAL A 69 -6.99 -0.96 7.04
CA VAL A 69 -5.52 -0.82 7.08
C VAL A 69 -4.81 -2.08 6.59
N LEU A 70 -5.24 -3.27 7.04
CA LEU A 70 -4.65 -4.53 6.58
C LEU A 70 -4.91 -4.76 5.09
N SER A 71 -6.12 -4.47 4.63
CA SER A 71 -6.50 -4.58 3.22
C SER A 71 -5.67 -3.64 2.36
N ARG A 72 -5.43 -2.40 2.82
CA ARG A 72 -4.60 -1.44 2.10
C ARG A 72 -3.13 -1.89 2.00
N PHE A 73 -2.56 -2.48 3.04
CA PHE A 73 -1.22 -3.08 2.93
C PHE A 73 -1.20 -4.28 1.98
N GLY A 74 -2.28 -5.06 1.95
CA GLY A 74 -2.49 -6.12 0.96
C GLY A 74 -2.53 -5.59 -0.48
N GLU A 75 -3.25 -4.49 -0.72
CA GLU A 75 -3.31 -3.81 -2.03
C GLU A 75 -1.95 -3.28 -2.48
N LEU A 76 -1.24 -2.63 -1.56
CA LEU A 76 0.13 -2.16 -1.77
C LEU A 76 1.11 -3.33 -1.95
N GLY A 77 0.70 -4.58 -1.72
CA GLY A 77 1.53 -5.76 -1.93
C GLY A 77 2.59 -5.96 -0.85
N VAL A 78 2.43 -5.36 0.33
CA VAL A 78 3.39 -5.48 1.43
C VAL A 78 3.14 -6.78 2.17
N LYS A 79 4.12 -7.69 2.17
CA LYS A 79 4.02 -9.01 2.80
C LYS A 79 5.28 -9.32 3.60
N VAL A 80 5.14 -10.10 4.65
CA VAL A 80 6.29 -10.64 5.39
C VAL A 80 6.24 -12.15 5.31
N ARG A 81 7.29 -12.76 4.75
CA ARG A 81 7.43 -14.21 4.58
C ARG A 81 8.84 -14.62 4.97
N HIS A 82 8.98 -15.65 5.80
CA HIS A 82 10.28 -16.20 6.19
C HIS A 82 11.27 -15.13 6.75
N GLY A 83 10.75 -14.13 7.46
CA GLY A 83 11.55 -13.02 8.02
C GLY A 83 11.96 -11.93 7.03
N ALA A 84 11.55 -12.03 5.76
CA ALA A 84 11.80 -11.03 4.74
C ALA A 84 10.52 -10.25 4.37
N VAL A 85 10.65 -8.95 4.12
CA VAL A 85 9.58 -8.14 3.54
C VAL A 85 9.60 -8.21 2.01
N GLU A 86 8.42 -8.37 1.43
CA GLU A 86 8.17 -8.39 0.00
C GLU A 86 7.24 -7.21 -0.37
N PHE A 87 7.50 -6.61 -1.53
CA PHE A 87 6.71 -5.56 -2.16
C PHE A 87 6.21 -6.05 -3.52
N ASN A 88 5.02 -6.64 -3.54
CA ASN A 88 4.43 -7.25 -4.73
C ASN A 88 2.99 -6.75 -5.00
N PRO A 89 2.82 -5.59 -5.65
CA PRO A 89 1.53 -4.91 -5.78
C PRO A 89 0.69 -5.41 -6.98
N GLU A 90 0.38 -6.71 -7.05
CA GLU A 90 -0.31 -7.30 -8.22
C GLU A 90 -1.77 -6.88 -8.39
N ILE A 91 -2.42 -6.45 -7.31
CA ILE A 91 -3.80 -5.95 -7.34
C ILE A 91 -3.84 -4.41 -7.44
N LEU A 92 -2.71 -3.72 -7.27
CA LEU A 92 -2.69 -2.26 -7.22
C LEU A 92 -3.06 -1.68 -8.60
N ARG A 93 -4.09 -0.84 -8.65
CA ARG A 93 -4.57 -0.29 -9.92
C ARG A 93 -3.59 0.74 -10.47
N THR A 94 -3.37 0.72 -11.79
CA THR A 94 -2.46 1.64 -12.49
C THR A 94 -2.81 3.12 -12.27
N GLU A 95 -4.08 3.43 -12.01
CA GLU A 95 -4.64 4.77 -11.75
C GLU A 95 -4.24 5.35 -10.39
N GLU A 96 -3.70 4.54 -9.47
CA GLU A 96 -3.19 5.03 -8.18
C GLU A 96 -1.81 5.69 -8.27
N PHE A 97 -1.14 5.55 -9.42
CA PHE A 97 0.12 6.23 -9.68
C PHE A 97 -0.13 7.66 -10.11
N LEU A 98 0.67 8.59 -9.60
CA LEU A 98 0.58 10.01 -9.92
C LEU A 98 0.70 10.26 -11.42
N THR A 99 -0.12 11.16 -11.94
CA THR A 99 -0.01 11.65 -13.33
C THR A 99 0.86 12.90 -13.44
N THR A 100 1.10 13.58 -12.32
CA THR A 100 1.90 14.80 -12.18
C THR A 100 2.96 14.64 -11.10
N LYS A 101 3.90 15.59 -11.01
CA LYS A 101 4.82 15.65 -9.87
C LYS A 101 4.08 16.13 -8.63
N GLU A 102 4.36 15.52 -7.48
CA GLU A 102 3.77 15.89 -6.20
C GLU A 102 4.83 15.86 -5.09
N VAL A 103 4.55 16.50 -3.95
CA VAL A 103 5.43 16.47 -2.78
C VAL A 103 4.86 15.52 -1.73
N PHE A 104 5.58 14.45 -1.42
CA PHE A 104 5.24 13.55 -0.33
C PHE A 104 5.79 14.08 1.00
N ASN A 105 4.92 14.62 1.82
CA ASN A 105 5.24 15.08 3.17
C ASN A 105 5.03 13.94 4.17
N TYR A 106 6.02 13.70 5.04
CA TYR A 106 5.96 12.63 6.04
C TYR A 106 6.70 13.03 7.32
N ILE A 107 6.56 12.22 8.37
CA ILE A 107 7.31 12.34 9.62
C ILE A 107 8.33 11.22 9.68
N ASN A 108 9.62 11.55 9.77
CA ASN A 108 10.70 10.56 9.82
C ASN A 108 10.81 9.91 11.22
N LEU A 109 11.69 8.90 11.36
CA LEU A 109 11.91 8.20 12.65
C LEU A 109 12.45 9.12 13.77
N ALA A 110 13.10 10.23 13.42
CA ALA A 110 13.51 11.28 14.34
C ALA A 110 12.38 12.26 14.73
N LYS A 111 11.13 12.00 14.27
CA LYS A 111 9.92 12.82 14.47
C LYS A 111 9.97 14.19 13.79
N GLU A 112 10.79 14.34 12.77
CA GLU A 112 10.94 15.57 12.01
C GLU A 112 10.05 15.55 10.77
N LYS A 113 9.60 16.75 10.37
CA LYS A 113 8.89 16.93 9.10
C LYS A 113 9.89 16.80 7.96
N SER A 114 9.62 15.90 7.05
CA SER A 114 10.46 15.64 5.87
C SER A 114 9.61 15.61 4.62
N ARG A 115 10.26 15.77 3.46
CA ARG A 115 9.61 15.78 2.15
C ARG A 115 10.40 14.98 1.14
N ILE A 116 9.71 14.35 0.20
CA ILE A 116 10.27 13.69 -0.97
C ILE A 116 9.49 14.16 -2.20
N ASP A 117 10.20 14.60 -3.23
CA ASP A 117 9.57 14.93 -4.52
C ASP A 117 9.25 13.62 -5.26
N LEU A 118 7.98 13.42 -5.57
CA LEU A 118 7.49 12.30 -6.35
C LEU A 118 7.32 12.69 -7.81
N ALA A 119 7.82 11.85 -8.71
CA ALA A 119 7.64 12.02 -10.14
C ALA A 119 6.29 11.50 -10.62
N ALA A 120 5.83 11.95 -11.79
CA ALA A 120 4.74 11.27 -12.49
C ALA A 120 5.11 9.80 -12.71
N GLY A 121 4.14 8.90 -12.58
CA GLY A 121 4.36 7.46 -12.61
C GLY A 121 4.90 6.87 -11.30
N SER A 122 4.81 7.59 -10.18
CA SER A 122 5.18 7.10 -8.85
C SER A 122 4.04 7.18 -7.83
N LEU A 123 4.20 6.46 -6.72
CA LEU A 123 3.32 6.47 -5.55
C LEU A 123 4.19 6.38 -4.30
N GLY A 124 3.87 7.14 -3.25
CA GLY A 124 4.60 7.13 -1.98
C GLY A 124 3.71 6.71 -0.81
N PHE A 125 4.25 5.87 0.09
CA PHE A 125 3.65 5.54 1.38
C PHE A 125 4.74 5.30 2.42
N THR A 126 4.39 4.87 3.63
CA THR A 126 5.37 4.44 4.63
C THR A 126 5.08 3.05 5.14
N TYR A 127 6.14 2.30 5.46
CA TYR A 127 6.06 1.04 6.18
C TYR A 127 7.14 1.04 7.26
N CYS A 128 6.79 0.70 8.50
CA CYS A 128 7.64 0.92 9.68
C CYS A 128 8.15 2.38 9.80
N GLN A 129 7.38 3.35 9.29
CA GLN A 129 7.72 4.78 9.19
C GLN A 129 8.91 5.11 8.25
N VAL A 130 9.38 4.14 7.46
CA VAL A 130 10.33 4.38 6.37
C VAL A 130 9.53 4.67 5.08
N PRO A 131 9.85 5.74 4.34
CA PRO A 131 9.26 6.02 3.04
C PRO A 131 9.50 4.89 2.05
N VAL A 132 8.44 4.45 1.39
CA VAL A 132 8.46 3.50 0.28
C VAL A 132 7.91 4.21 -0.95
N ILE A 133 8.71 4.29 -2.01
CA ILE A 133 8.33 4.90 -3.28
C ILE A 133 8.24 3.81 -4.34
N TYR A 134 7.03 3.59 -4.86
CA TYR A 134 6.83 2.76 -6.05
C TYR A 134 7.04 3.59 -7.31
N GLN A 135 7.74 3.03 -8.28
CA GLN A 135 8.02 3.65 -9.58
C GLN A 135 7.79 2.65 -10.70
N LYS A 136 7.07 3.04 -11.74
CA LYS A 136 6.89 2.19 -12.93
C LYS A 136 8.25 1.93 -13.61
N ALA A 137 8.54 0.68 -13.92
CA ALA A 137 9.79 0.26 -14.55
C ALA A 137 9.58 -0.94 -15.49
N SER A 138 10.60 -1.28 -16.27
CA SER A 138 10.61 -2.49 -17.11
C SER A 138 10.99 -3.76 -16.34
N GLU A 139 11.72 -3.61 -15.23
CA GLU A 139 12.22 -4.71 -14.40
C GLU A 139 11.94 -4.48 -12.91
N SER A 140 11.71 -5.57 -12.17
CA SER A 140 11.42 -5.53 -10.74
C SER A 140 12.73 -5.45 -9.96
N ALA A 141 12.85 -4.43 -9.13
CA ALA A 141 14.01 -4.23 -8.28
C ALA A 141 13.66 -3.43 -7.04
N ILE A 142 14.49 -3.55 -6.01
CA ILE A 142 14.39 -2.75 -4.80
C ILE A 142 15.73 -2.04 -4.59
N LYS A 143 15.69 -0.72 -4.43
CA LYS A 143 16.82 0.09 -3.98
C LYS A 143 16.59 0.54 -2.55
N VAL A 144 17.56 0.26 -1.70
CA VAL A 144 17.57 0.64 -0.28
C VAL A 144 18.59 1.75 -0.10
N PHE A 145 18.12 2.94 0.25
CA PHE A 145 18.97 4.09 0.56
C PHE A 145 19.19 4.10 2.07
N LEU A 146 20.44 4.00 2.49
CA LEU A 146 20.84 4.04 3.90
C LEU A 146 21.22 5.46 4.31
N THR A 147 21.11 5.76 5.61
CA THR A 147 21.37 7.11 6.15
C THR A 147 22.84 7.53 6.10
N ASP A 148 23.76 6.59 5.87
CA ASP A 148 25.17 6.87 5.60
C ASP A 148 25.45 7.23 4.12
N GLY A 149 24.41 7.26 3.29
CA GLY A 149 24.49 7.55 1.85
C GLY A 149 24.77 6.33 0.97
N SER A 150 24.99 5.15 1.55
CA SER A 150 25.14 3.92 0.77
C SER A 150 23.82 3.44 0.18
N VAL A 151 23.91 2.73 -0.94
CA VAL A 151 22.74 2.20 -1.66
C VAL A 151 22.94 0.72 -1.92
N SER A 152 21.99 -0.10 -1.47
CA SER A 152 21.91 -1.52 -1.80
C SER A 152 20.83 -1.77 -2.84
N SER A 153 21.03 -2.73 -3.73
CA SER A 153 20.08 -3.11 -4.77
C SER A 153 19.77 -4.59 -4.67
N PHE A 154 18.49 -4.93 -4.79
CA PHE A 154 17.98 -6.30 -4.81
C PHE A 154 17.20 -6.51 -6.11
N GLU A 155 17.44 -7.64 -6.77
CA GLU A 155 16.61 -8.07 -7.90
C GLU A 155 15.27 -8.64 -7.40
N GLY A 156 14.20 -8.42 -8.16
CA GLY A 156 12.88 -8.93 -7.83
C GLY A 156 12.12 -8.06 -6.82
N LYS A 157 11.35 -8.71 -5.95
CA LYS A 157 10.30 -8.07 -5.13
C LYS A 157 10.53 -8.21 -3.62
N SER A 158 11.63 -8.82 -3.17
CA SER A 158 11.91 -9.09 -1.76
C SER A 158 13.23 -8.49 -1.31
N LEU A 159 13.27 -7.98 -0.08
CA LEU A 159 14.51 -7.74 0.63
C LEU A 159 15.08 -9.08 1.16
N ASP A 160 16.33 -9.07 1.59
CA ASP A 160 16.85 -10.15 2.42
C ASP A 160 16.37 -10.02 3.88
N VAL A 161 16.60 -11.05 4.69
CA VAL A 161 16.19 -11.07 6.11
C VAL A 161 16.91 -9.97 6.92
N LYS A 162 18.18 -9.70 6.62
CA LYS A 162 18.99 -8.73 7.37
C LYS A 162 18.43 -7.31 7.19
N THR A 163 18.24 -6.88 5.95
CA THR A 163 17.68 -5.58 5.62
C THR A 163 16.22 -5.45 6.02
N SER A 164 15.45 -6.54 5.96
CA SER A 164 14.08 -6.56 6.50
C SER A 164 14.08 -6.31 8.01
N GLN A 165 15.01 -6.92 8.75
CA GLN A 165 15.14 -6.68 10.18
C GLN A 165 15.54 -5.23 10.49
N MET A 166 16.42 -4.60 9.69
CA MET A 166 16.74 -3.17 9.82
C MET A 166 15.49 -2.30 9.68
N LEU A 167 14.61 -2.64 8.71
CA LEU A 167 13.33 -1.95 8.50
C LEU A 167 12.39 -2.12 9.71
N PHE A 168 12.22 -3.36 10.20
CA PHE A 168 11.32 -3.67 11.31
C PHE A 168 11.78 -3.06 12.63
N ASN A 169 13.09 -3.01 12.87
CA ASN A 169 13.68 -2.49 14.10
C ASN A 169 13.56 -0.97 14.23
N ARG A 170 13.32 -0.25 13.13
CA ARG A 170 13.18 1.22 13.14
C ARG A 170 14.39 1.93 13.76
N ALA A 171 15.59 1.38 13.54
CA ALA A 171 16.84 1.90 14.09
C ALA A 171 17.35 3.17 13.36
N GLY A 172 16.67 3.62 12.31
CA GLY A 172 17.07 4.81 11.54
C GLY A 172 18.19 4.54 10.52
N GLU A 173 18.50 3.28 10.23
CA GLU A 173 19.53 2.91 9.26
C GLU A 173 19.05 3.08 7.81
N ILE A 174 17.75 2.85 7.54
CA ILE A 174 17.15 3.00 6.21
C ILE A 174 16.50 4.37 6.10
N GLU A 175 16.96 5.17 5.13
CA GLU A 175 16.39 6.47 4.78
C GLU A 175 15.09 6.30 3.99
N LYS A 176 15.12 5.47 2.93
CA LYS A 176 13.97 5.19 2.06
C LYS A 176 14.15 3.93 1.23
N LEU A 177 13.05 3.40 0.74
CA LEU A 177 12.99 2.31 -0.23
C LEU A 177 12.43 2.81 -1.55
N VAL A 178 13.07 2.49 -2.67
CA VAL A 178 12.53 2.72 -4.02
C VAL A 178 12.30 1.39 -4.70
N ILE A 179 11.05 1.10 -5.03
CA ILE A 179 10.61 -0.17 -5.61
C ILE A 179 10.26 0.06 -7.07
N SER A 180 10.94 -0.65 -7.95
CA SER A 180 10.65 -0.70 -9.38
C SER A 180 9.55 -1.73 -9.63
N VAL A 181 8.41 -1.27 -10.11
CA VAL A 181 7.21 -2.08 -10.34
C VAL A 181 7.02 -2.31 -11.83
N VAL A 182 7.11 -3.58 -12.25
CA VAL A 182 6.83 -4.01 -13.63
C VAL A 182 5.34 -4.21 -13.77
N ARG A 183 4.67 -3.26 -14.42
CA ARG A 183 3.22 -3.23 -14.63
C ARG A 183 2.39 -3.57 -13.36
N PRO A 184 1.92 -2.56 -12.61
CA PRO A 184 0.66 -2.67 -11.90
C PRO A 184 -0.50 -2.65 -12.91
#